data_AF-X5V9K1-F1
#
_entry.id   AF-X5V9K1-F1
#
_cell.length_a   1.000
_cell.length_b   1.000
_cell.length_c   1.000
_cell.angle_alpha   90.00
_cell.angle_beta   90.00
_cell.angle_gamma   90.00
#
_symmetry.space_group_name_H-M   'P 1'
#
loop_
_entity.id
_entity.type
_entity.pdbx_description
1 polymer ?
#
loop_
_entity_poly.entity_id
_entity_poly.type
_entity_poly.pdbx_seq_one_letter_code
_entity_poly.pdbx_strand_id
1 'polypeptide(L)'
;MRICGTKLTHDGAIALVQDGRLVFCDDQEKRHNDPRYQSIDNLDAIVAALAEQRLDPCDVDQFVIDGGDGEDESQFQIGREPSDRQFCRPLSVK
;
A
#
# COMPACT_ATOMS: atom_id res chain seq x y z
N MET A 1 14.13 -7.69 -2.78
CA MET A 1 12.67 -7.89 -2.79
C MET A 1 12.02 -6.91 -1.85
N ARG A 2 11.10 -6.10 -2.37
CA ARG A 2 10.33 -5.07 -1.67
C ARG A 2 8.87 -5.50 -1.63
N ILE A 3 8.38 -5.81 -0.45
CA ILE A 3 6.99 -6.18 -0.20
C ILE A 3 6.31 -5.03 0.52
N CYS A 4 5.20 -4.54 -0.02
CA CYS A 4 4.32 -3.60 0.64
C CYS A 4 3.15 -4.37 1.27
N GLY A 5 3.17 -4.51 2.59
CA GLY A 5 2.07 -5.06 3.37
C GLY A 5 1.09 -3.94 3.72
N THR A 6 -0.19 -4.15 3.41
CA THR A 6 -1.24 -3.17 3.67
C THR A 6 -2.33 -3.81 4.49
N LYS A 7 -2.60 -3.23 5.65
CA LYS A 7 -3.77 -3.51 6.46
C LYS A 7 -4.85 -2.48 6.16
N LEU A 8 -5.98 -2.90 5.59
CA LEU A 8 -7.02 -1.97 5.15
C LEU A 8 -8.06 -1.68 6.23
N THR A 9 -8.27 -2.61 7.14
CA THR A 9 -9.38 -2.57 8.09
C THR A 9 -8.98 -1.91 9.40
N HIS A 10 -9.51 -2.38 10.53
CA HIS A 10 -9.31 -1.81 11.87
C HIS A 10 -7.82 -1.59 12.18
N ASP A 11 -7.40 -0.37 12.53
CA ASP A 11 -5.97 0.01 12.64
C ASP A 11 -5.25 -0.19 11.31
N GLY A 12 -5.72 0.54 10.30
CA GLY A 12 -5.18 0.52 8.96
C GLY A 12 -3.71 0.93 8.98
N ALA A 13 -2.87 0.19 8.25
CA ALA A 13 -1.44 0.42 8.25
C ALA A 13 -0.80 0.04 6.91
N ILE A 14 0.30 0.72 6.58
CA ILE A 14 1.12 0.45 5.39
C ILE A 14 2.55 0.21 5.84
N ALA A 15 3.13 -0.93 5.49
CA ALA A 15 4.50 -1.27 5.83
C ALA A 15 5.26 -1.77 4.61
N LEU A 16 6.48 -1.26 4.41
CA LEU A 16 7.37 -1.80 3.39
C LEU A 16 8.50 -2.60 4.06
N VAL A 17 8.66 -3.84 3.60
CA VAL A 17 9.78 -4.71 3.96
C VAL A 17 10.68 -4.86 2.74
N GLN A 18 11.95 -4.53 2.89
CA GLN A 18 12.97 -4.75 1.86
C GLN A 18 13.99 -5.76 2.35
N ASP A 19 14.14 -6.87 1.62
CA ASP A 19 15.12 -7.93 1.89
C ASP A 19 15.07 -8.45 3.34
N GLY A 20 13.84 -8.61 3.85
CA GLY A 20 13.58 -9.07 5.21
C GLY A 20 13.70 -7.99 6.29
N ARG A 21 13.98 -6.73 5.93
CA ARG A 21 14.07 -5.60 6.87
C ARG A 21 12.91 -4.63 6.70
N LEU A 22 12.30 -4.21 7.82
CA LEU A 22 11.30 -3.14 7.83
C LEU A 22 11.96 -1.80 7.43
N VAL A 23 11.48 -1.21 6.34
CA VAL A 23 11.89 0.11 5.85
C VAL A 23 11.09 1.21 6.55
N PHE A 24 9.76 1.07 6.53
CA PHE A 24 8.84 1.96 7.25
C PHE A 24 7.56 1.20 7.62
N CYS A 25 6.83 1.75 8.58
CA CYS A 25 5.49 1.33 8.95
C CYS A 25 4.69 2.57 9.35
N ASP A 26 3.63 2.81 8.61
CA ASP A 26 2.74 3.94 8.74
C ASP A 26 1.39 3.46 9.24
N ASP A 27 1.11 3.79 10.49
CA ASP A 27 -0.11 3.40 11.19
C ASP A 27 -1.06 4.60 11.21
N GLN A 28 -2.28 4.43 10.71
CA GLN A 28 -3.16 5.57 10.45
C GLN A 28 -3.53 6.32 11.72
N GLU A 29 -3.82 5.62 12.83
CA GLU A 29 -4.10 6.27 14.12
C GLU A 29 -2.92 7.10 14.67
N LYS A 30 -1.68 6.79 14.24
CA LYS A 30 -0.48 7.50 14.69
C LYS A 30 -0.18 8.71 13.82
N ARG A 31 -0.71 8.74 12.59
CA ARG A 31 -0.57 9.90 11.72
C ARG A 31 -1.41 11.04 12.27
N HIS A 32 -0.79 12.21 12.42
CA HIS A 32 -1.45 13.46 12.84
C HIS A 32 -2.32 13.36 14.10
N ASN A 33 -2.15 12.32 14.93
CA ASN A 33 -3.04 11.99 16.03
C ASN A 33 -4.50 11.81 15.55
N ASP A 34 -4.67 11.09 14.45
CA ASP A 34 -5.97 10.71 13.88
C ASP A 34 -6.75 9.79 14.85
N PRO A 35 -8.08 9.65 14.66
CA PRO A 35 -8.89 8.81 15.52
C PRO A 35 -8.39 7.37 15.57
N ARG A 36 -8.59 6.71 16.72
CA ARG A 36 -8.29 5.29 16.88
C ARG A 36 -9.10 4.42 15.90
N TYR A 37 -8.52 3.28 15.52
CA TYR A 37 -9.16 2.25 14.69
C TYR A 37 -9.49 2.70 13.27
N GLN A 38 -8.79 3.73 12.79
CA GLN A 38 -9.00 4.27 11.45
C GLN A 38 -8.60 3.25 10.39
N SER A 39 -9.48 3.01 9.42
CA SER A 39 -9.23 2.17 8.25
C SER A 39 -8.51 2.94 7.13
N ILE A 40 -8.07 2.20 6.11
CA ILE A 40 -7.60 2.76 4.83
C ILE A 40 -8.67 2.50 3.77
N ASP A 41 -9.55 3.48 3.58
CA ASP A 41 -10.66 3.37 2.62
C ASP A 41 -10.28 3.85 1.20
N ASN A 42 -9.19 4.64 1.09
CA ASN A 42 -8.63 5.08 -0.19
C ASN A 42 -7.19 4.57 -0.36
N LEU A 43 -6.98 3.76 -1.41
CA LEU A 43 -5.67 3.17 -1.73
C LEU A 43 -4.62 4.21 -2.17
N ASP A 44 -5.00 5.44 -2.49
CA ASP A 44 -4.04 6.54 -2.71
C ASP A 44 -3.14 6.79 -1.49
N ALA A 45 -3.60 6.43 -0.29
CA ALA A 45 -2.79 6.47 0.92
C ALA A 45 -1.51 5.63 0.80
N ILE A 46 -1.55 4.50 0.07
CA ILE A 46 -0.37 3.66 -0.19
C ILE A 46 0.63 4.42 -1.07
N VAL A 47 0.14 5.10 -2.11
CA VAL A 47 0.98 5.89 -3.01
C VAL A 47 1.65 7.05 -2.25
N ALA A 48 0.88 7.74 -1.39
CA ALA A 48 1.40 8.81 -0.55
C ALA A 48 2.49 8.32 0.42
N ALA A 49 2.25 7.20 1.12
CA ALA A 49 3.22 6.62 2.04
C ALA A 49 4.53 6.21 1.34
N LEU A 50 4.45 5.60 0.15
CA LEU A 50 5.63 5.28 -0.65
C LEU A 50 6.39 6.54 -1.12
N ALA A 51 5.65 7.57 -1.56
CA ALA A 51 6.23 8.82 -2.03
C ALA A 51 6.98 9.58 -0.91
N GLU A 52 6.50 9.53 0.34
CA GLU A 52 7.22 10.07 1.52
C GLU A 52 8.59 9.42 1.70
N GLN A 53 8.73 8.15 1.31
CA GLN A 53 9.99 7.41 1.32
C GLN A 53 10.77 7.52 0.00
N ARG A 54 10.31 8.35 -0.94
CA ARG A 54 10.86 8.53 -2.29
C ARG A 54 10.86 7.24 -3.12
N LEU A 55 9.83 6.42 -2.93
CA LEU A 55 9.60 5.20 -3.70
C LEU A 55 8.41 5.39 -4.61
N ASP A 56 8.51 4.87 -5.84
CA ASP A 56 7.38 4.73 -6.74
C ASP A 56 6.67 3.39 -6.46
N PRO A 57 5.35 3.28 -6.59
CA PRO A 57 4.68 1.97 -6.55
C PRO A 57 5.30 0.90 -7.46
N CYS A 58 5.93 1.30 -8.55
CA CYS A 58 6.66 0.42 -9.47
C CYS A 58 7.99 -0.12 -8.94
N ASP A 59 8.50 0.46 -7.84
CA ASP A 59 9.65 -0.06 -7.11
C ASP A 59 9.28 -1.23 -6.19
N VAL A 60 7.99 -1.50 -5.98
CA VAL A 60 7.47 -2.57 -5.10
C VAL A 60 7.30 -3.86 -5.91
N ASP A 61 7.92 -4.95 -5.45
CA ASP A 61 7.84 -6.25 -6.13
C ASP A 61 6.51 -6.95 -5.85
N GLN A 62 5.92 -6.75 -4.68
CA GLN A 62 4.68 -7.40 -4.26
C GLN A 62 3.87 -6.53 -3.29
N PHE A 63 2.57 -6.44 -3.53
CA PHE A 63 1.62 -5.93 -2.55
C PHE A 63 0.91 -7.11 -1.87
N VAL A 64 0.82 -7.07 -0.54
CA VAL A 64 0.11 -8.05 0.28
C VAL A 64 -0.96 -7.29 1.06
N ILE A 65 -2.21 -7.56 0.74
CA ILE A 65 -3.36 -6.97 1.44
C ILE A 65 -3.79 -7.92 2.54
N ASP A 66 -4.02 -7.40 3.74
CA ASP A 66 -4.56 -8.20 4.83
C ASP A 66 -6.02 -8.59 4.55
N GLY A 67 -6.38 -9.82 4.91
CA GLY A 67 -7.77 -10.32 4.83
C GLY A 67 -8.51 -10.18 6.16
N GLY A 68 -8.12 -9.20 6.98
CA GLY A 68 -8.58 -9.05 8.36
C GLY A 68 -9.89 -8.26 8.50
N ASP A 69 -10.85 -8.44 7.59
CA ASP A 69 -12.17 -7.81 7.68
C ASP A 69 -13.17 -8.62 8.53
N GLY A 70 -12.79 -9.83 8.93
CA GLY A 70 -13.62 -10.73 9.72
C GLY A 70 -14.61 -11.54 8.88
N GLU A 71 -14.50 -11.45 7.55
CA GLU A 71 -15.28 -12.23 6.60
C GLU A 71 -14.47 -13.44 6.11
N ASP A 72 -15.16 -14.49 5.66
CA ASP A 72 -14.50 -15.66 5.05
C ASP A 72 -13.89 -15.32 3.67
N GLU A 73 -14.47 -14.34 2.98
CA GLU A 73 -14.01 -13.83 1.68
C GLU A 73 -14.24 -12.31 1.56
N SER A 74 -13.22 -11.58 1.10
CA SER A 74 -13.28 -10.13 0.88
C SER A 74 -13.28 -9.79 -0.61
N GLN A 75 -14.00 -8.74 -0.99
CA GLN A 75 -13.95 -8.17 -2.34
C GLN A 75 -13.58 -6.70 -2.28
N PHE A 76 -12.65 -6.28 -3.13
CA PHE A 76 -12.30 -4.88 -3.32
C PHE A 76 -12.40 -4.50 -4.80
N GLN A 77 -12.86 -3.28 -5.05
CA GLN A 77 -12.94 -2.74 -6.41
C GLN A 77 -11.57 -2.17 -6.81
N ILE A 78 -11.01 -2.72 -7.87
CA ILE A 78 -9.81 -2.16 -8.49
C ILE A 78 -10.26 -1.06 -9.45
N GLY A 79 -9.93 0.19 -9.12
CA GLY A 79 -10.17 1.33 -9.99
C GLY A 79 -9.40 1.17 -11.31
N ARG A 80 -10.10 1.29 -12.43
CA ARG A 80 -9.48 1.37 -13.77
C ARG A 80 -9.26 2.83 -14.11
N GLU A 81 -8.00 3.27 -14.12
CA GLU A 81 -7.61 4.53 -14.78
C GLU A 81 -7.57 4.36 -16.31
N PRO A 82 -7.62 5.45 -17.10
CA PRO A 82 -7.67 5.39 -18.56
C PRO A 82 -6.49 4.60 -19.15
N SER A 83 -6.71 3.97 -20.30
CA SER A 83 -5.76 3.09 -21.02
C SER A 83 -4.36 3.65 -21.29
N ASP A 84 -4.17 4.96 -21.09
CA ASP A 84 -2.97 5.68 -21.48
C ASP A 84 -1.98 5.91 -20.31
N ARG A 85 -2.37 5.59 -19.06
CA ARG A 85 -1.45 5.55 -17.91
C ARG A 85 -0.89 4.15 -17.74
N GLN A 86 0.21 3.88 -18.43
CA GLN A 86 0.97 2.64 -18.27
C GLN A 86 1.72 2.69 -16.93
N PHE A 87 1.10 2.13 -15.88
CA PHE A 87 1.76 1.92 -14.59
C PHE A 87 2.93 0.95 -14.81
N CYS A 88 4.12 1.37 -14.39
CA CYS A 88 5.34 0.56 -14.44
C CYS A 88 5.72 0.09 -15.84
N ARG A 89 6.19 1.01 -16.70
CA ARG A 89 6.87 0.57 -17.92
C ARG A 89 8.19 -0.10 -17.51
N PRO A 90 8.49 -1.32 -17.97
CA PRO A 90 9.85 -1.83 -17.84
C PRO A 90 10.80 -0.84 -18.52
N LEU A 91 11.89 -0.48 -17.85
CA LEU A 91 12.98 0.24 -18.48
C LEU A 91 13.41 -0.58 -19.70
N SER A 92 13.14 -0.10 -20.91
CA SER A 92 13.64 -0.75 -22.13
C SER A 92 15.17 -0.79 -22.04
N VAL A 93 15.71 -1.98 -21.80
CA VAL A 93 17.14 -2.24 -21.91
C VAL A 93 17.46 -2.13 -23.41
N LYS A 94 18.33 -1.16 -23.75
CA LYS A 94 18.84 -0.98 -25.11
C LYS A 94 19.82 -2.09 -25.48
#